data_AF-A0A0Q4G832-F1
#
_entry.id   AF-A0A0Q4G832-F1
#
_cell.length_a   1.000
_cell.length_b   1.000
_cell.length_c   1.000
_cell.angle_alpha   90.00
_cell.angle_beta   90.00
_cell.angle_gamma   90.00
#
_symmetry.space_group_name_H-M   'P 1'
#
loop_
_entity.id
_entity.type
_entity.pdbx_description
1 polymer ?
#
loop_
_entity_poly.entity_id
_entity_poly.type
_entity_poly.pdbx_seq_one_letter_code
_entity_poly.pdbx_strand_id
1 'polypeptide(L)'
;MASSLVIDQNSLTDNDRERQVEFTAEIDGDDRDFAVKYAVLKELSGDEPEDDALELFERFSDEIIDVCAEAAMKKPSASLVVIDEGDLE
;
A
#
# COMPACT_ATOMS: atom_id res chain seq x y z
N MET A 1 -9.13 3.33 17.29
CA MET A 1 -8.42 4.59 17.01
C MET A 1 -7.91 4.42 15.59
N ALA A 2 -8.24 5.33 14.68
CA ALA A 2 -7.68 5.26 13.33
C ALA A 2 -6.20 5.60 13.46
N SER A 3 -5.32 4.62 13.25
CA SER A 3 -3.91 4.89 13.07
C SER A 3 -3.79 5.79 11.85
N SER A 4 -3.33 7.02 12.04
CA SER A 4 -3.15 7.96 10.95
C SER A 4 -1.89 7.56 10.20
N LEU A 5 -2.00 6.62 9.27
CA LEU A 5 -0.90 6.25 8.39
C LEU A 5 -0.71 7.39 7.38
N VAL A 6 0.51 7.90 7.27
CA VAL A 6 0.86 9.00 6.36
C VAL A 6 1.91 8.51 5.38
N ILE A 7 1.53 8.42 4.11
CA ILE A 7 2.41 7.99 3.03
C ILE A 7 3.38 9.11 2.65
N ASP A 8 4.68 8.82 2.59
CA ASP A 8 5.64 9.71 1.95
C ASP A 8 5.52 9.60 0.43
N GLN A 9 4.84 10.58 -0.17
CA GLN A 9 4.61 10.65 -1.61
C GLN A 9 5.90 10.69 -2.45
N ASN A 10 7.03 11.10 -1.86
CA ASN A 10 8.32 11.11 -2.57
C ASN A 10 9.00 9.75 -2.60
N SER A 11 8.55 8.81 -1.77
CA SER A 11 9.07 7.44 -1.69
C SER A 11 8.37 6.46 -2.65
N LEU A 12 7.22 6.87 -3.23
CA LEU A 12 6.43 6.06 -4.14
C LEU A 12 7.28 5.61 -5.33
N THR A 13 7.40 4.29 -5.47
CA THR A 13 8.16 3.64 -6.53
C THR A 13 7.32 2.54 -7.12
N ASP A 14 7.20 2.54 -8.44
CA ASP A 14 6.61 1.41 -9.14
C ASP A 14 7.66 0.31 -9.34
N ASN A 15 7.36 -0.89 -8.84
CA ASN A 15 8.14 -2.10 -9.07
C ASN A 15 7.33 -3.05 -9.97
N ASP A 16 7.39 -2.76 -11.27
CA ASP A 16 6.79 -3.54 -12.35
C ASP A 16 7.24 -5.02 -12.33
N ARG A 17 8.49 -5.29 -11.96
CA ARG A 17 9.06 -6.63 -11.87
C ARG A 17 8.35 -7.50 -10.84
N GLU A 18 8.09 -6.96 -9.66
CA GLU A 18 7.39 -7.67 -8.57
C GLU A 18 5.87 -7.41 -8.59
N ARG A 19 5.40 -6.62 -9.56
CA ARG A 19 4.01 -6.18 -9.75
C ARG A 19 3.45 -5.55 -8.47
N GLN A 20 4.14 -4.54 -7.95
CA GLN A 20 3.76 -3.85 -6.73
C GLN A 20 4.22 -2.39 -6.72
N VAL A 21 3.47 -1.56 -6.01
CA VAL A 21 3.89 -0.20 -5.66
C VAL A 21 4.53 -0.22 -4.28
N GLU A 22 5.75 0.29 -4.19
CA GLU A 22 6.54 0.37 -2.95
C GLU A 22 6.58 1.81 -2.44
N PHE A 23 6.47 1.97 -1.13
CA PHE A 23 6.55 3.28 -0.49
C PHE A 23 6.87 3.14 1.00
N THR A 24 7.32 4.23 1.58
CA THR A 24 7.46 4.38 3.03
C THR A 24 6.28 5.19 3.56
N ALA A 25 5.75 4.79 4.72
CA ALA A 25 4.72 5.54 5.42
C ALA A 25 5.01 5.58 6.92
N GLU A 26 4.66 6.71 7.54
CA GLU A 26 4.70 6.86 8.99
C GLU A 26 3.43 6.27 9.59
N ILE A 27 3.58 5.36 10.55
CA ILE A 27 2.48 4.81 11.35
C ILE A 27 2.86 4.88 12.83
N ASP A 28 2.01 5.53 13.62
CA ASP A 28 2.23 5.75 15.06
C ASP A 28 3.59 6.41 15.41
N GLY A 29 4.15 7.19 14.48
CA GLY A 29 5.44 7.89 14.63
C GLY A 29 6.67 7.08 14.25
N ASP A 30 6.49 5.87 13.69
CA ASP A 30 7.55 5.04 13.13
C ASP A 30 7.41 4.94 11.61
N ASP A 31 8.50 5.19 10.88
CA ASP A 31 8.57 4.95 9.44
C ASP A 31 8.61 3.44 9.16
N ARG A 32 7.75 2.98 8.26
CA ARG A 32 7.73 1.60 7.78
C ARG A 32 7.64 1.53 6.27
N ASP A 33 8.25 0.48 5.72
CA ASP A 33 8.16 0.17 4.30
C ASP A 33 6.91 -0.67 4.02
N PHE A 34 6.24 -0.31 2.94
CA PHE A 34 5.02 -0.93 2.44
C PHE A 34 5.18 -1.31 0.98
N ALA A 35 4.53 -2.40 0.59
CA ALA A 35 4.41 -2.83 -0.80
C ALA A 35 2.99 -3.28 -1.09
N VAL A 36 2.29 -2.57 -1.98
CA VAL A 36 0.92 -2.90 -2.38
C VAL A 36 0.96 -3.62 -3.71
N LYS A 37 0.51 -4.88 -3.74
CA LYS A 37 0.46 -5.68 -4.97
C LYS A 37 -0.52 -5.10 -5.98
N TYR A 38 -0.23 -5.25 -7.26
CA TYR A 38 -1.15 -4.89 -8.34
C TYR A 38 -2.50 -5.59 -8.22
N ALA A 39 -2.55 -6.79 -7.63
CA ALA A 39 -3.80 -7.49 -7.35
C ALA A 39 -4.74 -6.65 -6.47
N VAL A 40 -4.20 -5.92 -5.49
CA VAL A 40 -4.95 -5.01 -4.61
C VAL A 40 -5.47 -3.83 -5.41
N LEU A 41 -4.60 -3.17 -6.18
CA LEU A 41 -4.99 -2.05 -7.02
C LEU A 41 -6.07 -2.46 -8.03
N LYS A 42 -5.97 -3.66 -8.60
CA LYS A 42 -6.95 -4.25 -9.51
C LYS A 42 -8.29 -4.52 -8.84
N GLU A 43 -8.29 -5.00 -7.60
CA GLU A 43 -9.51 -5.25 -6.85
C GLU A 43 -10.23 -3.93 -6.53
N LEU A 44 -9.49 -2.88 -6.16
CA LEU A 44 -10.03 -1.55 -5.85
C LEU A 44 -10.49 -0.80 -7.11
N SER A 45 -9.69 -0.82 -8.18
CA SER A 45 -9.98 -0.10 -9.41
C SER A 45 -10.97 -0.83 -10.34
N GLY A 46 -11.00 -2.17 -10.27
CA GLY A 46 -11.67 -3.05 -11.22
C GLY A 46 -10.88 -3.30 -12.52
N ASP A 47 -9.74 -2.63 -12.71
CA ASP A 47 -8.93 -2.64 -13.93
C ASP A 47 -7.49 -3.12 -13.62
N GLU A 48 -6.86 -3.82 -14.57
CA GLU A 48 -5.50 -4.32 -14.36
C GLU A 48 -4.48 -3.16 -14.43
N PRO A 49 -3.67 -2.94 -13.39
CA PRO A 49 -2.60 -1.95 -13.43
C PRO A 49 -1.53 -2.40 -14.43
N GLU A 50 -1.28 -1.58 -15.44
CA GLU A 50 -0.21 -1.82 -16.42
C GLU A 50 0.89 -0.77 -16.26
N ASP A 51 0.69 0.42 -16.85
CA ASP A 51 1.61 1.57 -16.79
C ASP A 51 1.08 2.70 -15.88
N ASP A 52 -0.09 2.49 -15.27
CA ASP A 52 -0.85 3.46 -14.48
C ASP A 52 -0.94 3.08 -13.00
N ALA A 53 -0.11 2.14 -12.52
CA ALA A 53 -0.15 1.65 -11.16
C ALA A 53 0.01 2.76 -10.10
N LEU A 54 0.90 3.73 -10.34
CA LEU A 54 1.06 4.88 -9.46
C LEU A 54 -0.17 5.80 -9.49
N GLU A 55 -0.74 6.06 -10.67
CA GLU A 55 -1.95 6.88 -10.80
C GLU A 55 -3.15 6.23 -10.10
N LEU A 56 -3.31 4.91 -10.24
CA LEU A 56 -4.31 4.12 -9.53
C LEU A 56 -4.07 4.17 -8.02
N PHE A 57 -2.81 4.00 -7.58
CA PHE A 57 -2.45 4.10 -6.18
C PHE A 57 -2.83 5.47 -5.59
N GLU A 58 -2.49 6.57 -6.26
CA GLU A 58 -2.83 7.92 -5.81
C GLU A 58 -4.34 8.12 -5.76
N ARG A 59 -5.06 7.63 -6.78
CA ARG A 59 -6.52 7.73 -6.88
C ARG A 59 -7.26 6.98 -5.76
N PHE A 60 -6.75 5.83 -5.35
CA PHE A 60 -7.35 4.97 -4.31
C PHE A 60 -6.55 5.05 -2.99
N SER A 61 -5.76 6.09 -2.80
CA SER A 61 -4.85 6.23 -1.65
C SER A 61 -5.56 6.18 -0.31
N ASP A 62 -6.77 6.76 -0.18
CA ASP A 62 -7.56 6.69 1.06
C ASP A 62 -7.89 5.23 1.46
N GLU A 63 -8.32 4.40 0.50
CA GLU A 63 -8.64 2.99 0.73
C GLU A 63 -7.38 2.17 1.02
N ILE A 64 -6.30 2.46 0.30
CA ILE A 64 -5.00 1.81 0.52
C ILE A 64 -4.44 2.12 1.90
N ILE A 65 -4.58 3.37 2.37
CA ILE A 65 -4.15 3.79 3.71
C ILE A 65 -4.84 2.95 4.79
N ASP A 66 -6.15 2.76 4.68
CA ASP A 66 -6.92 1.95 5.63
C ASP A 66 -6.42 0.50 5.64
N VAL A 67 -6.28 -0.12 4.47
CA VAL A 67 -5.81 -1.50 4.33
C VAL A 67 -4.37 -1.66 4.85
N CYS A 68 -3.49 -0.72 4.52
CA CYS A 68 -2.11 -0.70 4.99
C CYS A 68 -2.03 -0.58 6.51
N ALA A 69 -2.87 0.26 7.12
CA ALA A 69 -2.94 0.41 8.57
C ALA A 69 -3.37 -0.90 9.24
N GLU A 70 -4.41 -1.57 8.71
CA GLU A 70 -4.84 -2.87 9.22
C GLU A 70 -3.78 -3.96 9.05
N ALA A 71 -3.14 -4.04 7.88
CA ALA A 71 -2.06 -4.98 7.61
C ALA A 71 -0.86 -4.74 8.54
N ALA A 72 -0.50 -3.49 8.81
CA ALA A 72 0.59 -3.13 9.72
C ALA A 72 0.28 -3.52 11.17
N MET A 73 -0.99 -3.45 11.60
CA MET A 73 -1.43 -3.93 12.91
C MET A 73 -1.39 -5.46 13.02
N LYS A 74 -1.75 -6.18 11.94
CA LYS A 74 -1.63 -7.65 11.87
C LYS A 74 -0.16 -8.11 11.86
N LYS A 75 0.74 -7.28 11.31
CA LYS A 75 2.17 -7.59 11.08
C LYS A 75 3.10 -6.59 11.81
N PRO A 76 3.03 -6.45 13.16
CA PRO A 76 3.70 -5.36 13.89
C PRO A 76 5.24 -5.46 13.94
N SER A 77 5.82 -6.62 13.64
CA SER A 77 7.27 -6.85 13.63
C SER A 77 7.87 -6.93 12.23
N ALA A 78 7.07 -6.75 11.19
CA ALA A 78 7.55 -6.78 9.82
C ALA A 78 8.25 -5.47 9.46
N SER A 79 9.48 -5.56 8.95
CA SER A 79 10.21 -4.41 8.43
C SER A 79 9.64 -3.92 7.09
N LEU A 80 9.03 -4.84 6.32
CA LEU A 80 8.29 -4.55 5.09
C LEU A 80 6.91 -5.18 5.22
N VAL A 81 5.86 -4.37 5.10
CA VAL A 81 4.48 -4.84 5.09
C VAL A 81 4.04 -4.99 3.64
N VAL A 82 3.90 -6.24 3.19
CA VAL A 82 3.34 -6.54 1.86
C VAL A 82 1.83 -6.72 1.99
N ILE A 83 1.09 -6.01 1.13
CA ILE A 83 -0.37 -6.00 1.05
C ILE A 83 -0.74 -6.72 -0.23
N ASP A 84 -1.53 -7.77 -0.08
CA ASP A 84 -2.10 -8.56 -1.18
C ASP A 84 -3.63 -8.58 -1.11
N GLU A 85 -4.27 -9.25 -2.08
CA GLU A 85 -5.73 -9.36 -2.16
C GLU A 85 -6.37 -9.95 -0.88
N GLY A 86 -5.64 -10.77 -0.12
CA GLY A 86 -6.13 -11.35 1.12
C GLY A 86 -6.15 -10.38 2.30
N ASP A 87 -5.47 -9.23 2.20
CA ASP A 87 -5.53 -8.17 3.20
C ASP A 87 -6.76 -7.24 3.01
N LEU A 88 -7.53 -7.39 1.91
CA LEU A 88 -8.77 -6.64 1.64
C LEU A 88 -10.03 -7.20 2.32
N GLU A 89 -9.96 -8.40 2.90
CA GLU A 89 -11.09 -9.13 3.53
C GLU A 89 -11.21 -8.95 5.06
#